data_AF-A0A2E7M8A2-F1
#
_entry.id   AF-A0A2E7M8A2-F1
#
_cell.length_a   1.000
_cell.length_b   1.000
_cell.length_c   1.000
_cell.angle_alpha   90.00
_cell.angle_beta   90.00
_cell.angle_gamma   90.00
#
_symmetry.space_group_name_H-M   'P 1'
#
loop_
_entity.id
_entity.type
_entity.pdbx_description
1 polymer ?
#
loop_
_entity_poly.entity_id
_entity_poly.type
_entity_poly.pdbx_seq_one_letter_code
_entity_poly.pdbx_strand_id
1 'polypeptide(L)'
;MGEVGRSLLYSRGTQVPFPSVLATIVFERFLDALVLILAFYAVVFGVGLPDALPDWVDRSARLVGVLSVLGLVVLFAWARRQPASKAGAPAGTAETPRLPGDAGTLARKIQRVTGTFRQGLAVFRSPSIAASAFGWTFAIWIVEGGAVWLCLASFDAPIHWTAAVLQVVISSFAIAPPSAPGGLGIHQWVTIVVLAPFGVAPDAAAAASLVLTVAVIVWVVPLGLHGLWRQGTSTDELQDAYQALESSSEDD
;
A
#
# COMPACT_ATOMS: atom_id res chain seq x y z
N MET A 1 0.08 -9.09 7.18
CA MET A 1 0.13 -10.57 7.25
C MET A 1 0.20 -11.19 5.85
N GLY A 2 -0.79 -11.03 4.96
CA GLY A 2 -0.80 -11.69 3.63
C GLY A 2 0.36 -11.38 2.64
N GLU A 3 0.90 -10.15 2.62
CA GLU A 3 2.04 -9.79 1.75
C GLU A 3 3.37 -10.45 2.20
N VAL A 4 3.55 -10.66 3.50
CA VAL A 4 4.72 -11.35 4.07
C VAL A 4 4.69 -12.83 3.68
N GLY A 5 3.54 -13.49 3.82
CA GLY A 5 3.35 -14.88 3.36
C GLY A 5 3.57 -15.05 1.85
N ARG A 6 3.11 -14.10 1.05
CA ARG A 6 3.35 -14.10 -0.41
C ARG A 6 4.82 -13.92 -0.76
N SER A 7 5.56 -13.06 -0.05
CA SER A 7 7.00 -12.84 -0.27
C SER A 7 7.85 -14.07 0.09
N LEU A 8 7.47 -14.83 1.12
CA LEU A 8 8.09 -16.11 1.47
C LEU A 8 7.86 -17.20 0.42
N LEU A 9 6.62 -17.32 -0.07
CA LEU A 9 6.29 -18.24 -1.16
C LEU A 9 7.02 -17.89 -2.46
N TYR A 10 7.06 -16.60 -2.82
CA TYR A 10 7.76 -16.14 -4.03
C TYR A 10 9.28 -16.32 -3.94
N SER A 11 9.88 -16.11 -2.76
CA SER A 11 11.32 -16.30 -2.53
C SER A 11 11.76 -17.77 -2.60
N ARG A 12 10.84 -18.73 -2.40
CA ARG A 12 11.12 -20.17 -2.56
C ARG A 12 10.98 -20.64 -4.02
N GLY A 13 10.06 -20.03 -4.80
CA GLY A 13 9.78 -20.43 -6.19
C GLY A 13 10.57 -19.68 -7.27
N THR A 14 11.07 -18.47 -6.97
CA THR A 14 11.87 -17.67 -7.90
C THR A 14 13.13 -17.23 -7.17
N GLN A 15 14.32 -17.38 -7.76
CA GLN A 15 15.62 -17.06 -7.14
C GLN A 15 15.86 -15.55 -6.94
N VAL A 16 14.82 -14.78 -6.61
CA VAL A 16 14.87 -13.35 -6.36
C VAL A 16 15.03 -13.13 -4.84
N PRO A 17 16.03 -12.36 -4.40
CA PRO A 17 16.25 -12.10 -2.98
C PRO A 17 15.06 -11.39 -2.31
N PHE A 18 14.70 -11.82 -1.10
CA PHE A 18 13.64 -11.24 -0.26
C PHE A 18 13.65 -9.68 -0.18
N PRO A 19 14.80 -8.99 0.00
CA PRO A 19 14.79 -7.53 0.07
C PRO A 19 14.42 -6.84 -1.26
N SER A 20 14.59 -7.51 -2.39
CA SER A 20 14.16 -6.99 -3.70
C SER A 20 12.63 -7.01 -3.81
N VAL A 21 11.98 -8.06 -3.30
CA VAL A 21 10.51 -8.17 -3.22
C VAL A 21 9.95 -7.12 -2.26
N LEU A 22 10.61 -6.91 -1.12
CA LEU A 22 10.21 -5.88 -0.17
C LEU A 22 10.29 -4.46 -0.78
N ALA A 23 11.34 -4.19 -1.55
CA ALA A 23 11.49 -2.92 -2.24
C ALA A 23 10.42 -2.68 -3.32
N THR A 24 9.95 -3.73 -4.02
CA THR A 24 8.80 -3.59 -4.95
C THR A 24 7.50 -3.31 -4.21
N ILE A 25 7.26 -3.93 -3.05
CA ILE A 25 6.06 -3.64 -2.23
C ILE A 25 6.09 -2.19 -1.74
N VAL A 26 7.24 -1.72 -1.24
CA VAL A 26 7.41 -0.32 -0.81
C VAL A 26 7.15 0.64 -1.98
N PHE A 27 7.59 0.29 -3.19
CA PHE A 27 7.34 1.08 -4.40
C PHE A 27 5.86 1.12 -4.77
N GLU A 28 5.18 -0.02 -4.76
CA GLU A 28 3.73 -0.09 -4.99
C GLU A 28 2.97 0.79 -4.00
N ARG A 29 3.27 0.65 -2.71
CA ARG A 29 2.66 1.48 -1.65
C ARG A 29 2.94 2.98 -1.82
N PHE A 30 4.12 3.34 -2.32
CA PHE A 30 4.44 4.73 -2.65
C PHE A 30 3.57 5.25 -3.81
N LEU A 31 3.39 4.47 -4.87
CA LEU A 31 2.52 4.83 -5.99
C LEU A 31 1.05 4.94 -5.55
N ASP A 32 0.59 4.01 -4.73
CA ASP A 32 -0.77 4.03 -4.15
C ASP A 32 -1.00 5.33 -3.37
N ALA A 33 -0.08 5.63 -2.43
CA ALA A 33 -0.15 6.85 -1.64
C ALA A 33 -0.12 8.11 -2.54
N LEU A 34 0.75 8.15 -3.55
CA LEU A 34 0.84 9.26 -4.48
C LEU A 34 -0.48 9.49 -5.23
N VAL A 35 -1.09 8.45 -5.80
CA VAL A 35 -2.36 8.57 -6.51
C VAL A 35 -3.49 9.01 -5.58
N LEU A 36 -3.58 8.42 -4.39
CA LEU A 36 -4.58 8.79 -3.39
C LEU A 36 -4.44 10.24 -2.92
N ILE A 37 -3.20 10.70 -2.70
CA ILE A 37 -2.92 12.10 -2.35
C ILE A 37 -3.33 13.01 -3.51
N LEU A 38 -2.97 12.68 -4.75
CA LEU A 38 -3.39 13.48 -5.91
C LEU A 38 -4.91 13.53 -6.07
N ALA A 39 -5.61 12.41 -5.85
CA ALA A 39 -7.07 12.34 -5.87
C ALA A 39 -7.69 13.22 -4.78
N PHE A 40 -7.14 13.17 -3.56
CA PHE A 40 -7.53 14.06 -2.46
C PHE A 40 -7.39 15.54 -2.83
N TYR A 41 -6.26 15.92 -3.41
CA TYR A 41 -6.00 17.27 -3.89
C TYR A 41 -6.97 17.71 -4.98
N ALA A 42 -7.25 16.82 -5.94
CA ALA A 42 -8.19 17.09 -7.01
C ALA A 42 -9.59 17.41 -6.44
N VAL A 43 -10.01 16.75 -5.36
CA VAL A 43 -11.27 17.07 -4.67
C VAL A 43 -11.18 18.41 -3.94
N VAL A 44 -10.19 18.59 -3.07
CA VAL A 44 -10.06 19.78 -2.21
C VAL A 44 -9.92 21.08 -3.03
N PHE A 45 -9.12 21.05 -4.10
CA PHE A 45 -8.83 22.25 -4.90
C PHE A 45 -9.66 22.36 -6.18
N GLY A 46 -10.15 21.24 -6.73
CA GLY A 46 -10.89 21.24 -8.00
C GLY A 46 -12.38 21.54 -7.83
N VAL A 47 -12.99 20.99 -6.78
CA VAL A 47 -14.45 21.11 -6.54
C VAL A 47 -14.75 21.89 -5.27
N GLY A 48 -13.85 21.83 -4.28
CA GLY A 48 -14.12 22.32 -2.94
C GLY A 48 -14.82 21.26 -2.10
N LEU A 49 -14.53 21.30 -0.81
CA LEU A 49 -15.23 20.51 0.20
C LEU A 49 -16.62 21.14 0.45
N PRO A 50 -17.64 20.35 0.82
CA PRO A 50 -18.95 20.90 1.18
C PRO A 50 -18.82 22.05 2.20
N ASP A 51 -19.54 23.16 1.99
CA ASP A 51 -19.54 24.34 2.90
C ASP A 51 -19.96 23.99 4.34
N ALA A 52 -20.59 22.83 4.53
CA ALA A 52 -20.95 22.28 5.83
C ALA A 52 -19.74 21.82 6.67
N LEU A 53 -18.55 21.70 6.07
CA LEU A 53 -17.35 21.31 6.79
C LEU A 53 -16.72 22.50 7.53
N PRO A 54 -16.35 22.35 8.81
CA PRO A 54 -15.66 23.41 9.53
C PRO A 54 -14.36 23.84 8.85
N ASP A 55 -14.03 25.14 8.88
CA ASP A 55 -12.81 25.70 8.28
C ASP A 55 -11.50 25.04 8.75
N TRP A 56 -11.49 24.44 9.93
CA TRP A 56 -10.32 23.72 10.44
C TRP A 56 -10.09 22.41 9.69
N VAL A 57 -11.15 21.76 9.18
CA VAL A 57 -11.07 20.54 8.38
C VAL A 57 -10.42 20.86 7.03
N ASP A 58 -10.90 21.90 6.35
CA ASP A 58 -10.32 22.34 5.07
C ASP A 58 -8.84 22.76 5.24
N ARG A 59 -8.52 23.54 6.27
CA ARG A 59 -7.12 23.91 6.56
C ARG A 59 -6.23 22.71 6.88
N SER A 60 -6.73 21.76 7.68
CA SER A 60 -5.98 20.55 8.04
C SER A 60 -5.78 19.66 6.82
N ALA A 61 -6.81 19.51 5.98
CA ALA A 61 -6.76 18.81 4.71
C ALA A 61 -5.65 19.38 3.81
N ARG A 62 -5.64 20.70 3.59
CA ARG A 62 -4.61 21.37 2.79
C ARG A 62 -3.21 21.18 3.37
N LEU A 63 -3.04 21.32 4.69
CA LEU A 63 -1.74 21.16 5.34
C LEU A 63 -1.21 19.72 5.21
N VAL A 64 -2.04 18.72 5.54
CA VAL A 64 -1.70 17.30 5.41
C VAL A 64 -1.36 16.98 3.96
N GLY A 65 -2.13 17.50 3.02
CA GLY A 65 -1.81 17.40 1.61
C GLY A 65 -0.41 17.92 1.29
N VAL A 66 -0.06 19.14 1.73
CA VAL A 66 1.23 19.79 1.38
C VAL A 66 2.39 19.00 1.94
N LEU A 67 2.28 18.59 3.20
CA LEU A 67 3.27 17.76 3.86
C LEU A 67 3.45 16.40 3.17
N SER A 68 2.36 15.81 2.67
CA SER A 68 2.40 14.52 1.97
C SER A 68 3.14 14.62 0.64
N VAL A 69 2.84 15.64 -0.18
CA VAL A 69 3.55 15.89 -1.45
C VAL A 69 5.03 16.17 -1.19
N LEU A 70 5.35 16.99 -0.19
CA LEU A 70 6.73 17.27 0.20
C LEU A 70 7.46 16.00 0.61
N GLY A 71 6.82 15.16 1.43
CA GLY A 71 7.35 13.86 1.85
C GLY A 71 7.66 12.94 0.66
N LEU A 72 6.74 12.85 -0.31
CA LEU A 72 6.95 12.05 -1.52
C LEU A 72 8.11 12.60 -2.38
N VAL A 73 8.22 13.92 -2.53
CA VAL A 73 9.33 14.57 -3.27
C VAL A 73 10.67 14.30 -2.59
N VAL A 74 10.74 14.42 -1.26
CA VAL A 74 11.96 14.13 -0.48
C VAL A 74 12.34 12.66 -0.60
N LEU A 75 11.38 11.75 -0.44
CA LEU A 75 11.60 10.30 -0.56
C LEU A 75 12.09 9.93 -1.96
N PHE A 76 11.48 10.51 -3.00
CA PHE A 76 11.88 10.28 -4.39
C PHE A 76 13.25 10.86 -4.71
N ALA A 77 13.56 12.08 -4.25
CA ALA A 77 14.88 12.68 -4.40
C ALA A 77 15.96 11.87 -3.67
N TRP A 78 15.66 11.39 -2.47
CA TRP A 78 16.52 10.48 -1.70
C TRP A 78 16.76 9.17 -2.45
N ALA A 79 15.69 8.55 -2.97
CA ALA A 79 15.78 7.31 -3.75
C ALA A 79 16.66 7.46 -4.99
N ARG A 80 16.55 8.59 -5.71
CA ARG A 80 17.40 8.90 -6.88
C ARG A 80 18.87 9.14 -6.53
N ARG A 81 19.16 9.69 -5.35
CA ARG A 81 20.53 10.00 -4.88
C ARG A 81 21.30 8.76 -4.42
N GLN A 82 20.63 7.62 -4.24
CA GLN A 82 21.30 6.38 -3.88
C GLN A 82 22.17 5.90 -5.07
N PRO A 83 23.51 5.84 -4.93
CA PRO A 83 24.39 5.40 -6.00
C PRO A 83 23.97 3.99 -6.46
N ALA A 84 23.93 3.78 -7.77
CA ALA A 84 23.72 2.44 -8.32
C ALA A 84 24.84 1.58 -7.75
N SER A 85 24.51 0.60 -6.91
CA SER A 85 25.50 -0.43 -6.65
C SER A 85 25.81 -1.05 -8.01
N LYS A 86 27.09 -1.12 -8.36
CA LYS A 86 27.54 -1.81 -9.57
C LYS A 86 27.16 -3.28 -9.40
N ALA A 87 25.95 -3.63 -9.83
CA ALA A 87 25.49 -4.99 -9.91
C ALA A 87 26.27 -5.67 -11.06
N GLY A 88 27.18 -6.56 -10.70
CA GLY A 88 27.98 -7.30 -11.67
C GLY A 88 29.19 -8.02 -11.09
N ALA A 89 29.69 -7.63 -9.91
CA ALA A 89 30.71 -8.46 -9.25
C ALA A 89 30.01 -9.71 -8.67
N PRO A 90 30.32 -10.94 -9.14
CA PRO A 90 29.92 -12.14 -8.42
C PRO A 90 30.39 -12.01 -6.98
N ALA A 91 29.61 -12.56 -6.05
CA ALA A 91 29.77 -12.43 -4.60
C ALA A 91 31.08 -13.04 -4.02
N GLY A 92 32.21 -12.98 -4.74
CA GLY A 92 33.42 -13.73 -4.44
C GLY A 92 34.77 -13.01 -4.53
N THR A 93 34.89 -11.72 -4.87
CA THR A 93 36.25 -11.14 -5.06
C THR A 93 36.51 -9.75 -4.51
N ALA A 94 35.58 -9.11 -3.79
CA ALA A 94 35.91 -7.89 -3.08
C ALA A 94 36.55 -8.24 -1.72
N GLU A 95 37.88 -8.30 -1.69
CA GLU A 95 38.68 -8.26 -0.47
C GLU A 95 38.28 -7.03 0.34
N THR A 96 37.38 -7.24 1.31
CA THR A 96 37.04 -6.22 2.29
C THR A 96 38.04 -6.31 3.45
N PRO A 97 38.53 -5.18 3.99
CA PRO A 97 39.42 -5.18 5.13
C PRO A 97 38.81 -5.98 6.28
N ARG A 98 39.53 -6.99 6.77
CA ARG A 98 39.12 -7.84 7.89
C ARG A 98 38.92 -6.96 9.14
N LEU A 99 37.69 -6.58 9.42
CA LEU A 99 37.30 -6.02 10.71
C LEU A 99 37.14 -7.19 11.71
N PRO A 100 37.89 -7.21 12.81
CA PRO A 100 37.77 -8.25 13.84
C PRO A 100 36.48 -8.10 14.66
N GLY A 101 35.83 -9.22 14.97
CA GLY A 101 34.72 -9.31 15.93
C GLY A 101 33.32 -9.35 15.32
N ASP A 102 32.36 -9.88 16.08
CA ASP A 102 30.97 -10.17 15.70
C ASP A 102 30.18 -8.98 15.10
N ALA A 103 30.69 -7.75 15.28
CA ALA A 103 30.23 -6.53 14.59
C ALA A 103 30.32 -6.63 13.04
N GLY A 104 31.27 -7.42 12.51
CA GLY A 104 31.40 -7.67 11.08
C GLY A 104 30.21 -8.43 10.50
N THR A 105 29.51 -9.24 11.29
CA THR A 105 28.40 -10.07 10.82
C THR A 105 27.12 -9.25 10.67
N LEU A 106 26.83 -8.38 11.65
CA LEU A 106 25.73 -7.41 11.58
C LEU A 106 25.96 -6.36 10.49
N ALA A 107 27.17 -5.80 10.39
CA ALA A 107 27.51 -4.85 9.32
C ALA A 107 27.38 -5.48 7.92
N ARG A 108 27.78 -6.75 7.75
CA ARG A 108 27.57 -7.50 6.50
C ARG A 108 26.10 -7.79 6.22
N LYS A 109 25.30 -8.13 7.24
CA LYS A 109 23.84 -8.34 7.13
C LYS A 109 23.14 -7.05 6.69
N ILE A 110 23.46 -5.92 7.34
CA ILE A 110 22.94 -4.59 7.00
C ILE A 110 23.34 -4.17 5.59
N GLN A 111 24.62 -4.36 5.19
CA GLN A 111 25.10 -4.04 3.83
C GLN A 111 24.42 -4.89 2.76
N ARG A 112 24.16 -6.17 3.03
CA ARG A 112 23.47 -7.07 2.11
C ARG A 112 22.00 -6.67 1.96
N VAL A 113 21.31 -6.37 3.07
CA VAL A 113 19.92 -5.88 3.05
C VAL A 113 19.81 -4.55 2.31
N THR A 114 20.66 -3.57 2.63
CA THR A 114 20.65 -2.26 1.94
C THR A 114 21.08 -2.34 0.48
N GLY A 115 22.05 -3.19 0.11
CA GLY A 115 22.46 -3.40 -1.27
C GLY A 115 21.35 -4.00 -2.15
N THR A 116 20.56 -4.90 -1.57
CA THR A 116 19.48 -5.60 -2.25
C THR A 116 18.20 -4.73 -2.30
N PHE A 117 17.91 -3.97 -1.24
CA PHE A 117 16.89 -2.92 -1.23
C PHE A 117 17.16 -1.83 -2.29
N ARG A 118 18.43 -1.43 -2.42
CA ARG A 118 18.89 -0.51 -3.48
C ARG A 118 18.71 -1.08 -4.89
N GLN A 119 18.78 -2.40 -5.05
CA GLN A 119 18.49 -3.09 -6.31
C GLN A 119 17.00 -3.07 -6.65
N GLY A 120 16.11 -3.27 -5.68
CA GLY A 120 14.67 -3.10 -5.93
C GLY A 120 14.28 -1.65 -6.21
N LEU A 121 15.00 -0.68 -5.63
CA LEU A 121 14.91 0.74 -6.02
C LEU A 121 15.41 1.03 -7.45
N ALA A 122 16.04 0.07 -8.14
CA ALA A 122 16.41 0.25 -9.55
C ALA A 122 15.20 0.37 -10.48
N VAL A 123 14.00 -0.07 -10.05
CA VAL A 123 12.74 0.18 -10.77
C VAL A 123 12.51 1.69 -10.99
N PHE A 124 12.92 2.55 -10.05
CA PHE A 124 12.86 4.01 -10.21
C PHE A 124 13.76 4.55 -11.33
N ARG A 125 14.71 3.75 -11.86
CA ARG A 125 15.64 4.19 -12.90
C ARG A 125 15.08 4.07 -14.31
N SER A 126 14.04 3.26 -14.52
CA SER A 126 13.38 3.14 -15.82
C SER A 126 12.12 4.00 -15.85
N PRO A 127 12.15 5.19 -16.47
CA PRO A 127 10.99 6.08 -16.50
C PRO A 127 9.78 5.46 -17.20
N SER A 128 9.99 4.57 -18.17
CA SER A 128 8.89 3.86 -18.85
C SER A 128 8.19 2.84 -17.94
N ILE A 129 8.96 2.09 -17.14
CA ILE A 129 8.39 1.15 -16.16
C ILE A 129 7.68 1.93 -15.06
N ALA A 130 8.29 3.00 -14.54
CA ALA A 130 7.67 3.84 -13.53
C ALA A 130 6.36 4.49 -14.03
N ALA A 131 6.35 5.00 -15.26
CA ALA A 131 5.15 5.57 -15.88
C ALA A 131 4.06 4.51 -16.11
N SER A 132 4.43 3.31 -16.55
CA SER A 132 3.49 2.19 -16.73
C SER A 132 2.88 1.76 -15.39
N ALA A 133 3.72 1.58 -14.36
CA ALA A 133 3.27 1.23 -13.02
C ALA A 133 2.32 2.31 -12.45
N PHE A 134 2.68 3.59 -12.57
CA PHE A 134 1.81 4.69 -12.18
C PHE A 134 0.48 4.67 -12.95
N GLY A 135 0.51 4.44 -14.27
CA GLY A 135 -0.70 4.33 -15.09
C GLY A 135 -1.63 3.21 -14.65
N TRP A 136 -1.08 2.04 -14.32
CA TRP A 136 -1.85 0.92 -13.78
C TRP A 136 -2.43 1.23 -12.39
N THR A 137 -1.63 1.78 -11.48
CA THR A 137 -2.11 2.21 -10.16
C THR A 137 -3.23 3.24 -10.30
N PHE A 138 -3.07 4.22 -11.18
CA PHE A 138 -4.09 5.23 -11.44
C PHE A 138 -5.39 4.63 -11.98
N ALA A 139 -5.30 3.67 -12.91
CA ALA A 139 -6.46 2.96 -13.42
C ALA A 139 -7.19 2.15 -12.35
N ILE A 140 -6.44 1.46 -11.46
CA ILE A 140 -7.01 0.72 -10.32
C ILE A 140 -7.82 1.67 -9.44
N TRP A 141 -7.26 2.81 -9.04
CA TRP A 141 -7.96 3.79 -8.20
C TRP A 141 -9.17 4.44 -8.88
N ILE A 142 -9.15 4.65 -10.19
CA ILE A 142 -10.33 5.10 -10.94
C ILE A 142 -11.44 4.04 -10.88
N VAL A 143 -11.10 2.78 -11.12
CA VAL A 143 -12.07 1.68 -11.07
C VAL A 143 -12.65 1.54 -9.66
N GLU A 144 -11.81 1.65 -8.63
CA GLU A 144 -12.24 1.60 -7.24
C GLU A 144 -13.15 2.76 -6.86
N GLY A 145 -12.76 4.00 -7.18
CA GLY A 145 -13.59 5.19 -6.99
C GLY A 145 -14.92 5.10 -7.75
N GLY A 146 -14.89 4.57 -8.97
CA GLY A 146 -16.09 4.29 -9.77
C GLY A 146 -16.99 3.24 -9.13
N ALA A 147 -16.43 2.15 -8.60
CA ALA A 147 -17.19 1.11 -7.91
C ALA A 147 -17.86 1.65 -6.63
N VAL A 148 -17.15 2.45 -5.85
CA VAL A 148 -17.72 3.14 -4.68
C VAL A 148 -18.82 4.10 -5.10
N TRP A 149 -18.59 4.92 -6.12
CA TRP A 149 -19.60 5.85 -6.62
C TRP A 149 -20.86 5.13 -7.11
N LEU A 150 -20.74 4.04 -7.87
CA LEU A 150 -21.87 3.23 -8.33
C LEU A 150 -22.61 2.57 -7.16
N CYS A 151 -21.88 2.05 -6.17
CA CYS A 151 -22.50 1.50 -4.97
C CYS A 151 -23.30 2.58 -4.23
N LEU A 152 -22.71 3.74 -4.00
CA LEU A 152 -23.36 4.88 -3.36
C LEU A 152 -24.57 5.40 -4.13
N ALA A 153 -24.51 5.45 -5.47
CA ALA A 153 -25.62 5.83 -6.33
C ALA A 153 -26.82 4.87 -6.21
N SER A 154 -26.59 3.60 -5.84
CA SER A 154 -27.66 2.61 -5.64
C SER A 154 -28.52 2.84 -4.38
N PHE A 155 -28.05 3.68 -3.44
CA PHE A 155 -28.77 4.03 -2.21
C PHE A 155 -29.55 5.34 -2.31
N ASP A 156 -29.82 5.81 -3.53
CA ASP A 156 -30.65 7.00 -3.84
C ASP A 156 -30.16 8.29 -3.17
N ALA A 157 -28.88 8.33 -2.83
CA ALA A 157 -28.25 9.51 -2.25
C ALA A 157 -27.76 10.42 -3.40
N PRO A 158 -28.00 11.74 -3.35
CA PRO A 158 -27.56 12.71 -4.36
C PRO A 158 -26.04 12.93 -4.22
N ILE A 159 -25.26 11.93 -4.59
CA ILE A 159 -23.84 11.88 -4.25
C ILE A 159 -23.02 12.42 -5.42
N HIS A 160 -22.44 13.59 -5.20
CA HIS A 160 -21.37 14.11 -6.03
C HIS A 160 -20.17 13.14 -5.97
N TRP A 161 -19.54 12.86 -7.11
CA TRP A 161 -18.43 11.89 -7.23
C TRP A 161 -17.27 12.14 -6.26
N THR A 162 -17.14 13.37 -5.76
CA THR A 162 -16.15 13.77 -4.74
C THR A 162 -16.32 13.01 -3.42
N ALA A 163 -17.54 12.66 -3.03
CA ALA A 163 -17.77 11.90 -1.81
C ALA A 163 -17.22 10.47 -1.92
N ALA A 164 -17.37 9.85 -3.10
CA ALA A 164 -16.82 8.53 -3.38
C ALA A 164 -15.28 8.56 -3.37
N VAL A 165 -14.67 9.57 -4.00
CA VAL A 165 -13.21 9.76 -3.98
C VAL A 165 -12.69 9.97 -2.56
N LEU A 166 -13.33 10.82 -1.76
CA LEU A 166 -12.93 11.03 -0.36
C LEU A 166 -13.12 9.77 0.49
N GLN A 167 -14.21 9.03 0.28
CA GLN A 167 -14.46 7.77 0.99
C GLN A 167 -13.34 6.77 0.71
N VAL A 168 -12.95 6.60 -0.55
CA VAL A 168 -11.85 5.73 -0.96
C VAL A 168 -10.55 6.19 -0.32
N VAL A 169 -10.15 7.45 -0.54
CA VAL A 169 -8.90 8.00 -0.01
C VAL A 169 -8.79 7.81 1.50
N ILE A 170 -9.80 8.23 2.26
CA ILE A 170 -9.75 8.22 3.71
C ILE A 170 -9.79 6.77 4.22
N SER A 171 -10.57 5.89 3.58
CA SER A 171 -10.63 4.48 3.95
C SER A 171 -9.31 3.76 3.69
N SER A 172 -8.64 4.02 2.56
CA SER A 172 -7.35 3.42 2.23
C SER A 172 -6.28 3.77 3.25
N PHE A 173 -6.26 5.02 3.74
CA PHE A 173 -5.34 5.42 4.80
C PHE A 173 -5.76 4.90 6.19
N ALA A 174 -7.05 4.85 6.49
CA ALA A 174 -7.55 4.40 7.79
C ALA A 174 -7.38 2.89 8.01
N ILE A 175 -7.41 2.09 6.95
CA ILE A 175 -7.25 0.62 6.99
C ILE A 175 -5.77 0.21 6.82
N ALA A 176 -4.88 1.15 6.43
CA ALA A 176 -3.46 0.86 6.29
C ALA A 176 -2.81 0.31 7.57
N PRO A 177 -3.12 0.82 8.78
CA PRO A 177 -2.74 0.16 10.02
C PRO A 177 -3.49 -1.18 10.15
N PRO A 178 -2.82 -2.29 10.50
CA PRO A 178 -3.47 -3.59 10.69
C PRO A 178 -4.19 -3.65 12.05
N SER A 179 -5.14 -2.75 12.28
CA SER A 179 -5.81 -2.55 13.57
C SER A 179 -7.10 -3.37 13.74
N ALA A 180 -7.64 -3.94 12.66
CA ALA A 180 -8.82 -4.80 12.71
C ALA A 180 -8.78 -5.89 11.62
N PRO A 181 -9.26 -7.12 11.88
CA PRO A 181 -9.36 -8.17 10.87
C PRO A 181 -10.18 -7.70 9.66
N GLY A 182 -9.56 -7.70 8.49
CA GLY A 182 -10.19 -7.27 7.24
C GLY A 182 -10.59 -5.79 7.19
N GLY A 183 -10.15 -4.95 8.13
CA GLY A 183 -10.57 -3.54 8.21
C GLY A 183 -12.06 -3.35 8.52
N LEU A 184 -12.76 -4.42 8.92
CA LEU A 184 -14.17 -4.38 9.29
C LEU A 184 -14.38 -3.45 10.49
N GLY A 185 -15.48 -2.71 10.48
CA GLY A 185 -15.76 -1.67 11.49
C GLY A 185 -15.04 -0.36 11.21
N ILE A 186 -13.73 -0.37 10.90
CA ILE A 186 -12.99 0.84 10.51
C ILE A 186 -13.54 1.38 9.19
N HIS A 187 -13.65 0.52 8.17
CA HIS A 187 -14.23 0.89 6.87
C HIS A 187 -15.65 1.45 7.02
N GLN A 188 -16.47 0.80 7.86
CA GLN A 188 -17.85 1.22 8.10
C GLN A 188 -17.91 2.59 8.80
N TRP A 189 -17.14 2.77 9.87
CA TRP A 189 -17.07 4.03 10.60
C TRP A 189 -16.59 5.18 9.70
N VAL A 190 -15.51 4.97 8.94
CA VAL A 190 -14.99 5.96 7.98
C VAL A 190 -16.05 6.32 6.95
N THR A 191 -16.73 5.33 6.38
CA THR A 191 -17.77 5.55 5.38
C THR A 191 -18.90 6.43 5.93
N ILE A 192 -19.36 6.17 7.16
CA ILE A 192 -20.38 7.00 7.82
C ILE A 192 -19.89 8.43 8.03
N VAL A 193 -18.68 8.61 8.59
CA VAL A 193 -18.12 9.93 8.91
C VAL A 193 -17.85 10.76 7.65
N VAL A 194 -17.28 10.15 6.63
CA VAL A 194 -16.89 10.85 5.39
C VAL A 194 -18.11 11.25 4.58
N LEU A 195 -19.18 10.46 4.61
CA LEU A 195 -20.39 10.73 3.83
C LEU A 195 -21.42 11.61 4.56
N ALA A 196 -21.31 11.77 5.88
CA ALA A 196 -22.21 12.63 6.65
C ALA A 196 -22.26 14.09 6.16
N PRO A 197 -21.14 14.77 5.83
CA PRO A 197 -21.15 16.11 5.25
C PRO A 197 -21.80 16.20 3.87
N PHE A 198 -21.96 15.07 3.18
CA PHE A 198 -22.63 14.95 1.89
C PHE A 198 -24.13 14.64 2.04
N GLY A 199 -24.66 14.66 3.27
CA GLY A 199 -26.08 14.43 3.55
C GLY A 199 -26.51 12.96 3.44
N VAL A 200 -25.58 12.02 3.38
CA VAL A 200 -25.90 10.59 3.34
C VAL A 200 -26.35 10.13 4.73
N ALA A 201 -27.52 9.49 4.80
CA ALA A 201 -28.04 8.95 6.06
C ALA A 201 -27.08 7.88 6.64
N PRO A 202 -26.84 7.85 7.97
CA PRO A 202 -25.93 6.89 8.59
C PRO A 202 -26.25 5.43 8.26
N ASP A 203 -27.54 5.07 8.23
CA ASP A 203 -27.99 3.71 7.90
C ASP A 203 -27.67 3.32 6.46
N ALA A 204 -27.82 4.27 5.52
CA ALA A 204 -27.48 4.06 4.11
C ALA A 204 -25.95 3.96 3.92
N ALA A 205 -25.17 4.81 4.58
CA ALA A 205 -23.71 4.74 4.56
C ALA A 205 -23.19 3.42 5.17
N ALA A 206 -23.79 2.97 6.27
CA ALA A 206 -23.49 1.69 6.90
C ALA A 206 -23.80 0.53 5.96
N ALA A 207 -24.96 0.51 5.32
CA ALA A 207 -25.35 -0.50 4.35
C ALA A 207 -24.41 -0.53 3.14
N ALA A 208 -24.09 0.63 2.55
CA ALA A 208 -23.15 0.75 1.44
C ALA A 208 -21.75 0.22 1.82
N SER A 209 -21.27 0.53 3.02
CA SER A 209 -19.97 0.02 3.49
C SER A 209 -19.92 -1.50 3.57
N LEU A 210 -21.02 -2.14 3.98
CA LEU A 210 -21.13 -3.60 4.05
C LEU A 210 -21.16 -4.20 2.64
N VAL A 211 -21.93 -3.61 1.72
CA VAL A 211 -21.98 -4.05 0.32
C VAL A 211 -20.60 -3.99 -0.32
N LEU A 212 -19.87 -2.88 -0.14
CA LEU A 212 -18.51 -2.72 -0.64
C LEU A 212 -17.56 -3.78 -0.06
N THR A 213 -17.62 -4.02 1.25
CA THR A 213 -16.77 -5.03 1.89
C THR A 213 -17.08 -6.44 1.39
N VAL A 214 -18.37 -6.80 1.28
CA VAL A 214 -18.79 -8.09 0.75
C VAL A 214 -18.35 -8.24 -0.71
N ALA A 215 -18.51 -7.21 -1.53
CA ALA A 215 -18.09 -7.23 -2.93
C ALA A 215 -16.59 -7.53 -3.04
N VAL A 216 -15.73 -6.88 -2.25
CA VAL A 216 -14.29 -7.16 -2.23
C VAL A 216 -14.02 -8.60 -1.79
N ILE A 217 -14.62 -9.05 -0.69
CA ILE A 217 -14.40 -10.41 -0.16
C ILE A 217 -14.79 -11.47 -1.19
N VAL A 218 -15.95 -11.32 -1.84
CA VAL A 218 -16.49 -12.26 -2.82
C VAL A 218 -15.57 -12.45 -4.01
N TRP A 219 -14.81 -11.43 -4.41
CA TRP A 219 -13.87 -11.55 -5.52
C TRP A 219 -12.47 -11.95 -5.06
N VAL A 220 -11.94 -11.31 -4.02
CA VAL A 220 -10.55 -11.49 -3.60
C VAL A 220 -10.32 -12.85 -2.94
N VAL A 221 -11.22 -13.29 -2.05
CA VAL A 221 -11.03 -14.54 -1.29
C VAL A 221 -11.04 -15.77 -2.21
N PRO A 222 -12.04 -15.96 -3.10
CA PRO A 222 -12.04 -17.12 -4.00
C PRO A 222 -10.85 -17.14 -4.96
N LEU A 223 -10.43 -15.99 -5.50
CA LEU A 223 -9.24 -15.91 -6.35
C LEU A 223 -7.96 -16.28 -5.59
N GLY A 224 -7.83 -15.81 -4.34
CA GLY A 224 -6.73 -16.17 -3.45
C GLY A 224 -6.71 -17.67 -3.15
N LEU A 225 -7.86 -18.25 -2.76
CA LEU A 225 -8.01 -19.68 -2.50
C LEU A 225 -7.72 -20.53 -3.74
N HIS A 226 -8.20 -20.10 -4.92
CA HIS A 226 -7.91 -20.78 -6.18
C HIS A 226 -6.42 -20.76 -6.51
N GLY A 227 -5.74 -19.62 -6.26
CA GLY A 227 -4.30 -19.48 -6.41
C GLY A 227 -3.52 -20.43 -5.49
N LEU A 228 -3.90 -20.50 -4.21
CA LEU A 228 -3.30 -21.41 -3.23
C LEU A 228 -3.50 -22.87 -3.62
N TRP A 229 -4.72 -23.24 -4.02
CA TRP A 229 -5.04 -24.60 -4.47
C TRP A 229 -4.19 -25.00 -5.68
N ARG A 230 -4.01 -24.10 -6.67
CA ARG A 230 -3.16 -24.37 -7.84
C ARG A 230 -1.67 -24.50 -7.52
N GLN A 231 -1.20 -23.87 -6.45
CA GLN A 231 0.21 -23.93 -6.04
C GLN A 231 0.51 -25.15 -5.15
N GLY A 232 -0.50 -25.97 -4.81
CA GLY A 232 -0.33 -27.16 -3.99
C GLY A 232 0.14 -26.87 -2.56
N THR A 233 0.02 -25.62 -2.13
CA THR A 233 0.50 -25.17 -0.82
C THR A 233 -0.46 -25.63 0.25
N SER A 234 0.03 -26.42 1.20
CA SER A 234 -0.78 -26.85 2.35
C SER A 234 -1.01 -25.64 3.28
N THR A 235 -2.20 -25.56 3.89
CA THR A 235 -2.47 -24.57 4.95
C THR A 235 -1.53 -24.75 6.14
N ASP A 236 -1.06 -25.97 6.37
CA ASP A 236 -0.11 -26.30 7.44
C ASP A 236 1.28 -25.71 7.14
N GLU A 237 1.72 -25.74 5.88
CA GLU A 237 3.01 -25.15 5.47
C GLU A 237 3.02 -23.62 5.63
N LEU A 238 1.88 -22.96 5.47
CA LEU A 238 1.73 -21.53 5.73
C LEU A 238 1.79 -21.25 7.23
N GLN A 239 1.13 -22.08 8.04
CA GLN A 239 1.09 -21.92 9.49
C GLN A 239 2.48 -22.13 10.11
N ASP A 240 3.21 -23.14 9.66
CA ASP A 240 4.61 -23.39 10.05
C ASP A 240 5.53 -22.22 9.65
N ALA A 241 5.31 -21.65 8.47
CA ALA A 241 6.08 -20.49 8.00
C ALA A 241 5.77 -19.21 8.82
N TYR A 242 4.53 -19.01 9.25
CA TYR A 242 4.18 -17.90 10.15
C TYR A 242 4.79 -18.07 11.54
N GLN A 243 4.75 -19.28 12.11
CA GLN A 243 5.34 -19.56 13.42
C GLN A 243 6.86 -19.38 13.42
N ALA A 244 7.53 -19.79 12.34
CA ALA A 244 8.98 -19.58 12.20
C ALA A 244 9.36 -18.10 12.06
N LEU A 245 8.45 -17.24 11.57
CA LEU A 245 8.67 -15.79 11.53
C LEU A 245 8.47 -15.13 12.88
N GLU A 246 7.42 -15.50 13.62
CA GLU A 246 7.17 -14.98 14.97
C GLU A 246 8.34 -15.30 15.91
N SER A 247 8.84 -16.54 15.90
CA SER A 247 10.00 -16.91 16.72
C SER A 247 11.28 -16.18 16.32
N SER A 248 11.50 -15.92 15.03
CA SER A 248 12.65 -15.13 14.56
C SER A 248 12.59 -13.64 14.93
N SER A 249 11.40 -13.12 15.25
CA SER A 249 11.19 -11.74 15.67
C SER A 249 11.22 -11.53 17.18
N GLU A 250 11.09 -12.61 17.97
CA GLU A 250 11.21 -12.58 19.43
C GLU A 250 12.66 -12.80 19.91
N ASP A 251 13.53 -13.38 19.09
CA ASP A 251 14.94 -13.67 19.40
C ASP A 251 15.95 -12.56 18.99
N ASP A 252 15.52 -11.49 18.31
CA ASP A 252 16.33 -10.31 17.89
C ASP A 252 15.99 -9.06 18.76
#